data_AF-A0A2X4WRN9-F1
#
_entry.id   AF-A0A2X4WRN9-F1
#
_cell.length_a   1.000
_cell.length_b   1.000
_cell.length_c   1.000
_cell.angle_alpha   90.00
_cell.angle_beta   90.00
_cell.angle_gamma   90.00
#
_symmetry.space_group_name_H-M   'P 1'
#
loop_
_entity.id
_entity.type
_entity.pdbx_description
1 polymer ?
#
loop_
_entity_poly.entity_id
_entity_poly.type
_entity_poly.pdbx_seq_one_letter_code
_entity_poly.pdbx_strand_id
1 'polypeptide(L)'
;MSVYKVPLDQNVLEAAQERIMWTLETLPRVCVSFSGGKDSGIMLHLTATLARKMNKKIHILFIDWEAQFSCTIAYIESLREYYADVIERFYWVALPLTTQNSLSQYQPEWQCWQPGADWYDNHQKMRSPILPFFRFTNTV
;
A
#
# COMPACT_ATOMS: atom_id res chain seq x y z
N MET A 1 32.18 10.84 5.60
CA MET A 1 31.26 10.22 6.59
C MET A 1 32.10 9.65 7.71
N SER A 2 31.74 9.88 8.98
CA SER A 2 32.42 9.24 10.11
C SER A 2 32.33 7.72 9.95
N VAL A 3 33.47 7.03 10.07
CA VAL A 3 33.57 5.56 10.02
C VAL A 3 33.09 4.93 11.33
N TYR A 4 32.88 5.74 12.37
CA TYR A 4 32.45 5.27 13.69
C TYR A 4 30.93 5.20 13.78
N LYS A 5 30.41 4.01 14.05
CA LYS A 5 29.01 3.78 14.41
C LYS A 5 28.79 4.21 15.86
N VAL A 6 27.75 4.99 16.11
CA VAL A 6 27.31 5.32 17.47
C VAL A 6 26.34 4.22 17.92
N PRO A 7 26.65 3.45 18.98
CA PRO A 7 25.73 2.45 19.50
C PRO A 7 24.53 3.14 20.15
N LEU A 8 23.34 2.56 19.98
CA LEU A 8 22.13 2.95 20.69
C LEU A 8 21.75 1.80 21.62
N ASP A 9 21.24 2.13 22.81
CA ASP A 9 20.69 1.15 23.77
C ASP A 9 19.26 0.74 23.39
N GLN A 10 19.05 0.45 22.11
CA GLN A 10 17.75 0.16 21.54
C GLN A 10 17.90 -0.72 20.29
N ASN A 11 17.07 -1.76 20.17
CA ASN A 11 17.04 -2.58 18.98
C ASN A 11 16.11 -2.00 17.89
N VAL A 12 16.24 -2.52 16.67
CA VAL A 12 15.50 -2.00 15.50
C VAL A 12 13.98 -2.13 15.67
N LEU A 13 13.51 -3.20 16.33
CA LEU A 13 12.08 -3.44 16.56
C LEU A 13 11.51 -2.42 17.55
N GLU A 14 12.18 -2.19 18.67
CA GLU A 14 11.81 -1.18 19.67
C GLU A 14 11.74 0.20 19.02
N ALA A 15 12.79 0.58 18.29
CA ALA A 15 12.86 1.87 17.61
C ALA A 15 11.73 2.03 16.58
N ALA A 16 11.36 0.96 15.87
CA ALA A 16 10.26 0.97 14.92
C ALA A 16 8.90 1.11 15.63
N GLN A 17 8.69 0.38 16.72
CA GLN A 17 7.47 0.46 17.51
C GLN A 17 7.26 1.84 18.11
N GLU A 18 8.32 2.47 18.65
CA GLU A 18 8.26 3.83 19.16
C GLU A 18 7.85 4.85 18.09
N ARG A 19 8.45 4.79 16.90
CA ARG A 19 8.06 5.67 15.78
C ARG A 19 6.61 5.47 15.37
N ILE A 20 6.13 4.23 15.36
CA ILE A 20 4.74 3.90 15.04
C ILE A 20 3.80 4.44 16.12
N MET A 21 4.09 4.20 17.40
CA MET A 21 3.28 4.69 18.52
C MET A 21 3.17 6.21 18.48
N TRP A 22 4.31 6.90 18.34
CA TRP A 22 4.34 8.35 18.21
C TRP A 22 3.48 8.85 17.05
N THR A 23 3.55 8.18 15.89
CA THR A 23 2.75 8.53 14.71
C THR A 23 1.25 8.36 14.98
N LEU A 24 0.86 7.25 15.62
CA LEU A 24 -0.53 6.96 15.98
C LEU A 24 -1.07 7.92 17.03
N GLU A 25 -0.25 8.39 17.96
CA GLU A 25 -0.63 9.36 19.00
C GLU A 25 -0.76 10.77 18.43
N THR A 26 0.19 11.18 17.60
CA THR A 26 0.34 12.57 17.16
C THR A 26 -0.61 12.92 16.02
N LEU A 27 -0.87 11.98 15.10
CA LEU A 27 -1.68 12.25 13.92
C LEU A 27 -3.13 11.81 14.11
N PRO A 28 -4.11 12.61 13.64
CA PRO A 28 -5.52 12.27 13.77
C PRO A 28 -5.92 11.09 12.88
N ARG A 29 -5.20 10.88 11.76
CA ARG A 29 -5.41 9.77 10.82
C ARG A 29 -4.06 9.29 10.30
N VAL A 30 -3.84 7.97 10.36
CA VAL A 30 -2.63 7.32 9.89
C VAL A 30 -2.97 6.38 8.74
N CYS A 31 -2.22 6.47 7.65
CA CYS A 31 -2.37 5.59 6.49
C CYS A 31 -1.08 4.79 6.27
N VAL A 32 -1.20 3.48 6.18
CA VAL A 32 -0.08 2.58 5.86
C VAL A 32 -0.10 2.29 4.36
N SER A 33 0.98 2.62 3.65
CA SER A 33 1.18 2.16 2.28
C SER A 33 1.62 0.71 2.31
N PHE A 34 0.78 -0.18 1.77
CA PHE A 34 0.98 -1.61 1.79
C PHE A 34 1.04 -2.13 0.35
N SER A 35 2.15 -2.77 -0.02
CA SER A 35 2.38 -3.26 -1.40
C SER A 35 2.16 -4.76 -1.58
N GLY A 36 1.85 -5.50 -0.50
CA GLY A 36 1.84 -6.97 -0.53
C GLY A 36 3.23 -7.61 -0.41
N GLY A 37 4.29 -6.82 -0.24
CA GLY A 37 5.66 -7.29 -0.06
C GLY A 37 6.03 -7.55 1.40
N LYS A 38 7.22 -8.15 1.61
CA LYS A 38 7.74 -8.48 2.96
C LYS A 38 7.83 -7.27 3.88
N ASP A 39 8.49 -6.19 3.44
CA ASP A 39 8.77 -5.03 4.31
C ASP A 39 7.49 -4.26 4.65
N SER A 40 6.63 -4.04 3.65
CA SER A 40 5.33 -3.40 3.86
C SER A 40 4.37 -4.28 4.65
N GLY A 41 4.48 -5.61 4.53
CA GLY A 41 3.76 -6.57 5.36
C GLY A 41 4.16 -6.49 6.83
N ILE A 42 5.47 -6.52 7.15
CA ILE A 42 5.96 -6.33 8.52
C ILE A 42 5.50 -4.98 9.09
N MET A 43 5.58 -3.92 8.29
CA MET A 43 5.10 -2.59 8.67
C MET A 43 3.61 -2.60 9.04
N LEU A 44 2.78 -3.27 8.21
CA LEU A 44 1.35 -3.42 8.48
C LEU A 44 1.11 -4.22 9.76
N HIS A 45 1.77 -5.37 9.95
CA HIS A 45 1.63 -6.19 11.15
C HIS A 45 1.94 -5.41 12.43
N LEU A 46 3.06 -4.68 12.46
CA LEU A 46 3.45 -3.85 13.62
C LEU A 46 2.45 -2.72 13.86
N THR A 47 2.07 -2.00 12.81
CA THR A 47 1.16 -0.85 12.93
C THR A 47 -0.23 -1.27 13.38
N ALA A 48 -0.78 -2.32 12.76
CA ALA A 48 -2.10 -2.84 13.12
C ALA A 48 -2.13 -3.39 14.55
N THR A 49 -1.06 -4.05 15.00
CA THR A 49 -0.94 -4.55 16.37
C THR A 49 -0.93 -3.42 17.40
N LEU A 50 -0.16 -2.35 17.14
CA LEU A 50 -0.10 -1.19 18.03
C LEU A 50 -1.42 -0.40 17.99
N ALA A 51 -2.00 -0.19 16.81
CA ALA A 51 -3.30 0.44 16.66
C ALA A 51 -4.40 -0.31 17.44
N ARG A 52 -4.40 -1.65 17.40
CA ARG A 52 -5.31 -2.50 18.18
C ARG A 52 -5.15 -2.25 19.68
N LYS A 53 -3.90 -2.27 20.19
CA LYS A 53 -3.60 -2.03 21.62
C LYS A 53 -4.02 -0.64 22.08
N MET A 54 -3.88 0.35 21.21
CA MET A 54 -4.20 1.75 21.50
C MET A 54 -5.66 2.09 21.19
N ASN A 55 -6.48 1.12 20.79
CA ASN A 55 -7.87 1.29 20.35
C ASN A 55 -8.03 2.39 19.28
N LYS A 56 -7.09 2.44 18.33
CA LYS A 56 -7.09 3.35 17.19
C LYS A 56 -7.38 2.60 15.90
N LYS A 57 -7.93 3.33 14.93
CA LYS A 57 -8.10 2.84 13.56
C LYS A 57 -7.02 3.39 12.64
N ILE A 58 -6.72 2.63 11.60
CA ILE A 58 -5.77 3.02 10.53
C ILE A 58 -6.42 2.87 9.16
N HIS A 59 -5.89 3.61 8.19
CA HIS A 59 -6.20 3.40 6.79
C HIS A 59 -5.08 2.63 6.10
N ILE A 60 -5.42 1.91 5.04
CA ILE A 60 -4.45 1.18 4.20
C ILE A 60 -4.54 1.70 2.77
N LEU A 61 -3.41 1.90 2.12
CA LEU A 61 -3.31 2.20 0.70
C LEU A 61 -2.60 1.04 -0.02
N PHE A 62 -3.28 0.42 -0.96
CA PHE A 62 -2.73 -0.56 -1.89
C PHE A 62 -2.90 -0.05 -3.33
N ILE A 63 -1.79 -0.01 -4.09
CA ILE A 63 -1.77 0.34 -5.51
C ILE A 63 -1.67 -0.95 -6.32
N ASP A 64 -2.71 -1.22 -7.09
CA ASP A 64 -2.81 -2.38 -7.97
C ASP A 64 -2.14 -2.06 -9.31
N TRP A 65 -1.06 -2.77 -9.62
CA TRP A 65 -0.29 -2.59 -10.84
C TRP A 65 -0.81 -3.41 -12.02
N GLU A 66 -2.02 -4.00 -11.92
CA GLU A 66 -2.66 -4.86 -12.91
C GLU A 66 -1.98 -6.23 -13.07
N ALA A 67 -0.69 -6.24 -13.41
CA ALA A 67 0.10 -7.45 -13.60
C ALA A 67 0.68 -8.00 -12.28
N GLN A 68 -0.17 -8.17 -11.26
CA GLN A 68 0.23 -8.74 -9.97
C GLN A 68 0.06 -10.25 -9.93
N PHE A 69 0.95 -10.95 -9.23
CA PHE A 69 0.80 -12.38 -8.99
C PHE A 69 -0.45 -12.66 -8.15
N SER A 70 -1.22 -13.70 -8.53
CA SER A 70 -2.44 -14.07 -7.80
C SER A 70 -2.17 -14.40 -6.33
N CYS A 71 -0.99 -14.95 -6.01
CA CYS A 71 -0.59 -15.21 -4.62
C CYS A 71 -0.41 -13.92 -3.81
N THR A 72 0.10 -12.85 -4.41
CA THR A 72 0.23 -11.53 -3.79
C THR A 72 -1.15 -10.94 -3.53
N ILE A 73 -2.07 -11.03 -4.49
CA ILE A 73 -3.46 -10.58 -4.33
C ILE A 73 -4.17 -11.34 -3.21
N ALA A 74 -4.05 -12.67 -3.18
CA ALA A 74 -4.62 -13.49 -2.12
C ALA A 74 -4.05 -13.14 -0.74
N TYR A 75 -2.74 -12.91 -0.64
CA TYR A 75 -2.09 -12.45 0.58
C TYR A 75 -2.64 -11.10 1.05
N ILE A 76 -2.78 -10.14 0.15
CA ILE A 76 -3.33 -8.81 0.47
C ILE A 76 -4.76 -8.91 0.99
N GLU A 77 -5.63 -9.67 0.32
CA GLU A 77 -7.01 -9.88 0.76
C GLU A 77 -7.06 -10.56 2.13
N SER A 78 -6.22 -11.60 2.36
CA SER A 78 -6.14 -12.24 3.69
C SER A 78 -5.75 -11.27 4.81
N LEU A 79 -4.84 -10.33 4.55
CA LEU A 79 -4.45 -9.33 5.54
C LEU A 79 -5.53 -8.25 5.72
N ARG A 80 -6.24 -7.91 4.65
CA ARG A 80 -7.40 -7.01 4.72
C ARG A 80 -8.46 -7.58 5.66
N GLU A 81 -8.76 -8.87 5.53
CA GLU A 81 -9.72 -9.57 6.40
C GLU A 81 -9.19 -9.72 7.82
N TYR A 82 -7.95 -10.17 7.98
CA TYR A 82 -7.33 -10.41 9.30
C TYR A 82 -7.24 -9.16 10.17
N TYR A 83 -7.12 -7.98 9.55
CA TYR A 83 -7.04 -6.69 10.23
C TYR A 83 -8.28 -5.81 10.07
N ALA A 84 -9.41 -6.38 9.64
CA ALA A 84 -10.67 -5.64 9.46
C ALA A 84 -11.15 -4.96 10.76
N ASP A 85 -10.76 -5.50 11.92
CA ASP A 85 -11.07 -4.95 13.23
C ASP A 85 -10.35 -3.63 13.54
N VAL A 86 -9.25 -3.30 12.85
CA VAL A 86 -8.47 -2.06 13.04
C VAL A 86 -8.39 -1.18 11.80
N ILE A 87 -8.71 -1.71 10.62
CA ILE A 87 -8.74 -0.96 9.38
C ILE A 87 -10.07 -0.19 9.30
N GLU A 88 -10.01 1.13 9.27
CA GLU A 88 -11.19 1.98 9.02
C GLU A 88 -11.50 2.08 7.53
N ARG A 89 -10.46 2.17 6.68
CA ARG A 89 -10.65 2.16 5.23
C ARG A 89 -9.46 1.52 4.53
N PHE A 90 -9.76 0.61 3.61
CA PHE A 90 -8.79 0.00 2.71
C PHE A 90 -8.96 0.61 1.31
N TYR A 91 -8.01 1.43 0.89
CA TYR A 91 -7.97 2.02 -0.44
C TYR A 91 -7.28 1.05 -1.39
N TRP A 92 -8.08 0.39 -2.23
CA TRP A 92 -7.60 -0.37 -3.38
C TRP A 92 -7.62 0.54 -4.62
N VAL A 93 -6.45 0.90 -5.12
CA VAL A 93 -6.31 1.89 -6.19
C VAL A 93 -5.80 1.22 -7.45
N ALA A 94 -6.66 1.16 -8.48
CA ALA A 94 -6.36 0.68 -9.82
C ALA A 94 -6.52 1.87 -10.79
N LEU A 95 -5.40 2.48 -11.19
CA LEU A 95 -5.37 3.70 -11.99
C LEU A 95 -4.37 3.57 -13.14
N PRO A 96 -4.58 4.31 -14.24
CA PRO A 96 -3.61 4.44 -15.31
C PRO A 96 -2.32 5.09 -14.81
N LEU A 97 -1.30 4.29 -14.53
CA LEU A 97 0.03 4.75 -14.12
C LEU A 97 1.08 4.27 -15.10
N THR A 98 1.79 5.22 -15.71
CA THR A 98 2.88 4.94 -16.64
C THR A 98 4.17 4.63 -15.87
N THR A 99 4.84 3.54 -16.24
CA THR A 99 6.13 3.11 -15.71
C THR A 99 7.03 2.64 -16.82
N GLN A 100 8.32 2.46 -16.52
CA GLN A 100 9.27 1.91 -17.48
C GLN A 100 9.00 0.43 -17.73
N ASN A 101 9.06 0.04 -18.99
CA ASN A 101 8.96 -1.34 -19.44
C ASN A 101 10.36 -1.88 -19.71
N SER A 102 10.83 -2.81 -18.88
CA SER A 102 12.14 -3.45 -19.04
C SER A 102 12.15 -4.61 -20.06
N LEU A 103 11.00 -4.93 -20.66
CA LEU A 103 10.84 -6.06 -21.58
C LEU A 103 10.93 -5.67 -23.06
N SER A 104 10.91 -4.37 -23.38
CA SER A 104 10.94 -3.90 -24.76
C SER A 104 11.78 -2.64 -24.91
N GLN A 105 12.67 -2.64 -25.90
CA GLN A 105 13.39 -1.43 -26.31
C GLN A 105 12.55 -0.54 -27.23
N TYR A 106 11.53 -1.11 -27.89
CA TYR A 106 10.63 -0.39 -28.80
C TYR A 106 9.45 0.25 -28.06
N GLN A 107 9.04 -0.34 -26.94
CA GLN A 107 8.01 0.16 -26.04
C GLN A 107 8.65 0.32 -24.65
N PRO A 108 9.43 1.39 -24.42
CA PRO A 108 10.20 1.58 -23.20
C PRO A 108 9.33 1.93 -21.99
N GLU A 109 8.03 2.16 -22.20
CA GLU A 109 7.05 2.47 -21.19
C GLU A 109 5.84 1.55 -21.33
N TRP A 110 5.18 1.31 -20.21
CA TRP A 110 3.93 0.58 -20.08
C TRP A 110 3.02 1.37 -19.14
N GLN A 111 1.71 1.29 -19.34
CA GLN A 111 0.72 1.87 -18.43
C GLN A 111 -0.15 0.75 -17.86
N CYS A 112 -0.15 0.56 -16.54
CA CYS A 112 -1.12 -0.34 -15.92
C CYS A 112 -2.51 0.26 -16.03
N TRP A 113 -3.55 -0.57 -16.13
CA TRP A 113 -4.95 -0.15 -16.27
C TRP A 113 -5.18 0.87 -17.38
N GLN A 114 -4.42 0.80 -18.48
CA GLN A 114 -4.59 1.69 -19.61
C GLN A 114 -6.02 1.58 -20.17
N PRO A 115 -6.74 2.70 -20.32
CA PRO A 115 -8.09 2.68 -20.87
C PRO A 115 -8.10 2.13 -22.31
N GLY A 116 -9.02 1.18 -22.57
CA GLY A 116 -9.28 0.67 -23.93
C GLY A 116 -8.25 -0.32 -24.46
N ALA A 117 -7.33 -0.82 -23.62
CA ALA A 117 -6.41 -1.86 -24.02
C ALA A 117 -6.90 -3.24 -23.54
N ASP A 118 -6.70 -4.25 -24.40
CA ASP A 118 -7.27 -5.61 -24.27
C ASP A 118 -6.47 -6.52 -23.33
N TRP A 119 -5.86 -5.99 -22.27
CA TRP A 119 -5.05 -6.81 -21.36
C TRP A 119 -5.91 -7.68 -20.42
N TYR A 120 -5.28 -8.76 -19.96
CA TYR A 120 -5.81 -9.80 -19.07
C TYR A 120 -6.26 -9.18 -17.73
N ASP A 121 -7.57 -8.99 -17.52
CA ASP A 121 -8.37 -9.59 -16.43
C ASP A 121 -9.75 -8.92 -16.31
N ASN A 122 -10.82 -9.73 -16.31
CA ASN A 122 -12.22 -9.33 -16.14
C ASN A 122 -12.61 -9.11 -14.66
N HIS A 123 -11.65 -8.97 -13.75
CA HIS A 123 -11.96 -8.67 -12.35
C HIS A 123 -12.64 -7.30 -12.23
N GLN A 124 -13.94 -7.33 -12.00
CA GLN A 124 -14.81 -6.19 -11.75
C GLN A 124 -14.41 -5.48 -10.45
N LYS A 125 -13.34 -4.69 -10.49
CA LYS A 125 -12.77 -4.01 -9.31
C LYS A 125 -13.35 -2.59 -9.20
N MET A 126 -13.79 -2.24 -7.99
CA MET A 126 -14.50 -0.99 -7.71
C MET A 126 -13.69 0.25 -8.11
N ARG A 127 -14.22 1.02 -9.06
CA ARG A 127 -13.86 2.43 -9.23
C ARG A 127 -14.29 3.17 -7.96
N SER A 128 -13.34 3.57 -7.11
CA SER A 128 -13.64 4.36 -5.92
C SER A 128 -14.11 5.77 -6.33
N PRO A 129 -15.36 6.19 -6.03
CA PRO A 129 -15.85 7.52 -6.39
C PRO A 129 -15.30 8.64 -5.49
N ILE A 130 -14.47 8.31 -4.48
CA ILE A 130 -14.18 9.14 -3.30
C ILE A 130 -12.83 9.85 -3.38
N LEU A 131 -12.00 9.59 -4.39
CA LEU A 131 -10.73 10.29 -4.60
C LEU A 131 -10.84 11.27 -5.79
N PRO A 132 -11.25 12.53 -5.59
CA PRO A 132 -11.41 13.50 -6.68
C PRO A 132 -10.10 13.83 -7.40
N PHE A 133 -8.94 13.64 -6.77
CA PHE A 133 -7.62 13.78 -7.42
C PHE A 133 -7.30 12.68 -8.45
N PHE A 134 -8.04 11.57 -8.43
CA PHE A 134 -7.81 10.42 -9.31
C PHE A 134 -8.96 10.19 -10.32
N ARG A 135 -9.83 11.20 -10.52
CA ARG A 135 -10.81 11.18 -11.60
C ARG A 135 -10.14 11.64 -12.90
N PHE A 136 -9.87 10.72 -13.81
CA PHE A 136 -9.86 11.07 -15.22
C PHE A 136 -11.31 11.25 -15.69
N THR A 137 -11.64 12.47 -16.06
CA THR A 137 -12.85 12.79 -16.83
C THR A 137 -12.67 12.23 -18.22
N ASN A 138 -13.47 11.23 -18.60
CA ASN A 138 -13.72 10.96 -20.00
C ASN A 138 -14.60 12.10 -20.52
N THR A 139 -13.98 13.11 -21.11
CA THR A 139 -14.67 13.96 -22.09
C THR A 139 -14.43 13.36 -23.46
N VAL A 140 -15.56 13.07 -24.10
CA VAL A 140 -15.85 12.61 -25.45
C VAL A 140 -14.74 12.83 -26.48
#